data_AF-A0A0A2HQY5-F1
#
_entry.id   AF-A0A0A2HQY5-F1
#
_cell.length_a   1.000
_cell.length_b   1.000
_cell.length_c   1.000
_cell.angle_alpha   90.00
_cell.angle_beta   90.00
_cell.angle_gamma   90.00
#
_symmetry.space_group_name_H-M   'P 1'
#
loop_
_entity.id
_entity.type
_entity.pdbx_description
1 polymer ?
#
loop_
_entity_poly.entity_id
_entity_poly.type
_entity_poly.pdbx_seq_one_letter_code
_entity_poly.pdbx_strand_id
1 'polypeptide(L)'
;MTGNEEFDLGLTDVPPAVKERKPPKNAAQKPETKVRIMIDEVSGLSNYEVVAVNGKVYQIKRGVPVEVPPEVVHVLENAQMTILEQRKNPLTGLTEEVPRTFSAIPWRRA
;
A
#
# COMPACT_ATOMS: atom_id res chain seq x y z
N MET A 1 9.93 32.77 -53.96
CA MET A 1 9.42 31.48 -53.46
C MET A 1 10.15 31.18 -52.16
N THR A 2 9.52 31.52 -51.05
CA THR A 2 9.80 31.01 -49.70
C THR A 2 8.57 31.40 -48.88
N GLY A 3 7.55 30.54 -48.95
CA GLY A 3 6.32 30.70 -48.19
C GLY A 3 6.62 30.34 -46.73
N ASN A 4 6.44 31.31 -45.84
CA ASN A 4 6.34 31.05 -44.41
C ASN A 4 4.94 30.49 -44.17
N GLU A 5 4.83 29.18 -44.00
CA GLU A 5 3.62 28.55 -43.49
C GLU A 5 3.56 28.81 -41.98
N GLU A 6 2.75 29.78 -41.58
CA GLU A 6 2.28 29.94 -40.20
C GLU A 6 1.51 28.68 -39.80
N PHE A 7 2.10 27.85 -38.95
CA PHE A 7 1.40 26.80 -38.23
C PHE A 7 0.55 27.44 -37.13
N ASP A 8 -0.65 27.86 -37.50
CA ASP A 8 -1.71 28.26 -36.57
C ASP A 8 -2.30 26.99 -35.90
N LEU A 9 -1.65 26.50 -34.84
CA LEU A 9 -2.18 25.43 -33.99
C LEU A 9 -3.22 25.99 -33.02
N GLY A 10 -4.30 26.53 -33.58
CA GLY A 10 -5.51 26.88 -32.86
C GLY A 10 -6.28 25.64 -32.42
N LEU A 11 -5.85 24.98 -31.34
CA LEU A 11 -6.68 24.02 -30.60
C LEU A 11 -6.35 24.03 -29.10
N THR A 12 -6.66 25.15 -28.44
CA THR A 12 -6.87 25.17 -26.99
C THR A 12 -8.20 24.49 -26.68
N ASP A 13 -8.21 23.16 -26.63
CA ASP A 13 -9.35 22.39 -26.14
C ASP A 13 -8.96 21.70 -24.83
N VAL A 14 -9.06 22.49 -23.76
CA VAL A 14 -8.95 21.99 -22.38
C VAL A 14 -10.19 21.11 -22.16
N PRO A 15 -10.05 19.78 -21.95
CA PRO A 15 -11.22 18.95 -21.71
C PRO A 15 -11.93 19.42 -20.43
N PRO A 16 -13.27 19.54 -20.44
CA PRO A 16 -13.99 20.15 -19.34
C PRO A 16 -13.90 19.28 -18.08
N ALA A 17 -13.57 19.94 -16.98
CA ALA A 17 -13.73 19.56 -15.57
C ALA A 17 -14.27 18.14 -15.31
N VAL A 18 -13.41 17.30 -14.74
CA VAL A 18 -13.79 16.03 -14.11
C VAL A 18 -14.88 16.31 -13.08
N LYS A 19 -16.13 15.97 -13.40
CA LYS A 19 -17.24 16.02 -12.46
C LYS A 19 -16.88 15.20 -11.21
N GLU A 20 -16.79 15.87 -10.07
CA GLU A 20 -16.71 15.23 -8.75
C GLU A 20 -17.84 14.20 -8.63
N ARG A 21 -17.49 12.92 -8.65
CA ARG A 21 -18.43 11.84 -8.35
C ARG A 21 -18.66 11.88 -6.84
N LYS A 22 -19.79 12.48 -6.42
CA LYS A 22 -20.29 12.37 -5.05
C LYS A 22 -20.33 10.87 -4.66
N PRO A 23 -19.73 10.45 -3.53
CA PRO A 23 -19.81 9.07 -3.12
C PRO A 23 -21.28 8.72 -2.79
N PRO A 24 -21.79 7.55 -3.21
CA PRO A 24 -23.14 7.14 -2.86
C PRO A 24 -23.26 6.99 -1.33
N LYS A 25 -24.22 7.72 -0.75
CA LYS A 25 -24.64 7.59 0.65
C LYS A 25 -25.38 6.26 0.85
N ASN A 26 -25.09 5.64 2.00
CA ASN A 26 -25.83 4.54 2.65
C ASN A 26 -25.77 3.15 2.00
N ALA A 27 -24.62 2.48 2.16
CA ALA A 27 -24.65 1.09 2.61
C ALA A 27 -24.74 1.09 4.14
N ALA A 28 -25.68 0.35 4.72
CA ALA A 28 -25.90 0.27 6.15
C ALA A 28 -24.58 -0.05 6.89
N GLN A 29 -24.04 0.93 7.62
CA GLN A 29 -22.85 0.75 8.44
C GLN A 29 -23.25 -0.07 9.67
N LYS A 30 -22.97 -1.39 9.62
CA LYS A 30 -22.78 -2.18 10.83
C LYS A 30 -21.76 -1.42 11.70
N PRO A 31 -21.89 -1.34 13.03
CA PRO A 31 -20.89 -0.65 13.86
C PRO A 31 -19.52 -1.23 13.52
N GLU A 32 -18.71 -0.45 12.81
CA GLU A 32 -17.38 -0.86 12.37
C GLU A 32 -16.52 -0.84 13.62
N THR A 33 -16.33 -2.01 14.24
CA THR A 33 -15.31 -2.20 15.27
C THR A 33 -14.00 -1.71 14.67
N LYS A 34 -13.37 -0.71 15.27
CA LYS A 34 -12.07 -0.22 14.84
C LYS A 34 -10.98 -0.79 15.73
N VAL A 35 -9.84 -1.10 15.14
CA VAL A 35 -8.64 -1.56 15.82
C VAL A 35 -7.56 -0.50 15.66
N ARG A 36 -6.94 -0.13 16.77
CA ARG A 36 -5.81 0.80 16.78
C ARG A 36 -4.51 0.06 16.48
N ILE A 37 -3.84 0.45 15.42
CA ILE A 37 -2.56 -0.13 14.98
C ILE A 37 -1.53 0.97 14.75
N MET A 38 -0.26 0.59 14.67
CA MET A 38 0.79 1.43 14.15
C MET A 38 1.69 0.62 13.22
N ILE A 39 1.93 1.15 12.03
CA ILE A 39 2.89 0.60 11.07
C ILE A 39 4.23 1.29 11.31
N ASP A 40 5.30 0.51 11.40
CA ASP A 40 6.62 1.02 11.73
C ASP A 40 7.21 1.82 10.57
N GLU A 41 8.01 2.84 10.89
CA GLU A 41 8.79 3.56 9.90
C GLU A 41 9.97 2.70 9.44
N VAL A 42 10.18 2.65 8.12
CA VAL A 42 11.29 1.91 7.51
C VAL A 42 12.03 2.86 6.59
N SER A 43 13.33 3.02 6.83
CA SER A 43 14.18 3.89 6.02
C SER A 43 14.17 3.45 4.56
N GLY A 44 14.00 4.41 3.64
CA GLY A 44 13.94 4.14 2.20
C GLY A 44 12.56 3.72 1.67
N LEU A 45 11.55 3.59 2.53
CA LEU A 45 10.15 3.37 2.12
C LEU A 45 9.30 4.64 2.26
N SER A 46 8.13 4.65 1.62
CA SER A 46 7.14 5.72 1.77
C SER A 46 6.68 5.87 3.22
N ASN A 47 6.26 7.08 3.59
CA ASN A 47 5.70 7.38 4.92
C ASN A 47 4.27 6.84 5.16
N TYR A 48 3.75 6.06 4.22
CA TYR A 48 2.47 5.38 4.30
C TYR A 48 2.58 3.96 3.73
N GLU A 49 1.61 3.13 4.09
CA GLU A 49 1.36 1.81 3.52
C GLU A 49 -0.03 1.78 2.87
N VAL A 50 -0.18 1.07 1.76
CA VAL A 50 -1.45 0.96 1.05
C VAL A 50 -2.00 -0.45 1.19
N VAL A 51 -3.19 -0.59 1.77
CA VAL A 51 -3.87 -1.86 1.95
C VAL A 51 -5.20 -1.82 1.22
N ALA A 52 -5.45 -2.79 0.33
CA ALA A 52 -6.72 -2.92 -0.36
C ALA A 52 -7.50 -4.13 0.17
N VAL A 53 -8.73 -3.90 0.63
CA VAL A 53 -9.63 -4.95 1.15
C VAL A 53 -10.97 -4.84 0.43
N ASN A 54 -11.38 -5.90 -0.27
CA ASN A 54 -12.69 -6.00 -0.94
C ASN A 54 -13.02 -4.76 -1.81
N GLY A 55 -12.04 -4.23 -2.55
CA GLY A 55 -12.20 -3.06 -3.42
C GLY A 55 -12.15 -1.70 -2.71
N LYS A 56 -12.04 -1.66 -1.38
CA LYS A 56 -11.73 -0.44 -0.62
C LYS A 56 -10.22 -0.33 -0.42
N VAL A 57 -9.65 0.83 -0.74
CA VAL A 57 -8.22 1.12 -0.58
C VAL A 57 -8.02 2.01 0.64
N TYR A 58 -7.12 1.60 1.53
CA TYR A 58 -6.73 2.31 2.75
C TYR A 58 -5.28 2.76 2.62
N GLN A 59 -5.04 4.06 2.80
CA GLN A 59 -3.69 4.60 2.94
C GLN A 59 -3.43 4.87 4.41
N ILE A 60 -2.53 4.08 5.02
CA ILE A 60 -2.25 4.07 6.45
C ILE A 60 -0.91 4.75 6.68
N LYS A 61 -0.89 5.82 7.47
CA LYS A 61 0.34 6.55 7.78
C LYS A 61 1.25 5.72 8.70
N ARG A 62 2.55 5.66 8.40
CA ARG A 62 3.57 5.02 9.24
C ARG A 62 3.95 5.91 10.42
N GLY A 63 4.47 5.30 11.47
CA GLY A 63 5.00 5.99 12.66
C GLY A 63 3.95 6.58 13.60
N VAL A 64 2.66 6.46 13.28
CA VAL A 64 1.57 7.01 14.10
C VAL A 64 0.48 5.97 14.37
N PRO A 65 -0.16 5.99 15.55
CA PRO A 65 -1.32 5.14 15.80
C PRO A 65 -2.51 5.56 14.93
N VAL A 66 -3.08 4.62 14.18
CA VAL A 66 -4.24 4.80 13.30
C VAL A 66 -5.32 3.77 13.62
N GLU A 67 -6.58 4.18 13.58
CA GLU A 67 -7.72 3.29 13.69
C GLU A 67 -8.09 2.72 12.32
N VAL A 68 -8.14 1.39 12.21
CA VAL A 68 -8.48 0.69 10.97
C VAL A 68 -9.56 -0.38 11.21
N PRO A 69 -10.28 -0.81 10.17
CA PRO A 69 -11.16 -1.97 10.25
C PRO A 69 -10.38 -3.26 10.55
N PRO A 70 -11.00 -4.27 11.21
CA PRO A 70 -10.34 -5.53 11.55
C PRO A 70 -9.89 -6.30 10.31
N GLU A 71 -10.52 -6.09 9.16
CA GLU A 71 -10.12 -6.73 7.91
C GLU A 71 -8.75 -6.23 7.43
N VAL A 72 -8.41 -4.96 7.69
CA VAL A 72 -7.07 -4.42 7.43
C VAL A 72 -6.05 -5.10 8.33
N VAL A 73 -6.37 -5.31 9.60
CA VAL A 73 -5.52 -6.04 10.55
C VAL A 73 -5.29 -7.47 10.07
N HIS A 74 -6.35 -8.15 9.60
CA HIS A 74 -6.23 -9.48 9.05
C HIS A 74 -5.28 -9.54 7.85
N VAL A 75 -5.32 -8.54 6.95
CA VAL A 75 -4.35 -8.46 5.84
C VAL A 75 -2.92 -8.29 6.37
N LEU A 76 -2.71 -7.41 7.36
CA LEU A 76 -1.39 -7.18 7.94
C LEU A 76 -0.84 -8.40 8.70
N GLU A 77 -1.70 -9.20 9.34
CA GLU A 77 -1.33 -10.47 10.00
C GLU A 77 -0.85 -11.52 8.97
N ASN A 78 -1.45 -11.52 7.77
CA ASN A 78 -1.14 -12.48 6.71
C ASN A 78 -0.13 -11.96 5.67
N ALA A 79 0.27 -10.68 5.75
CA ALA A 79 1.29 -10.09 4.90
C ALA A 79 2.66 -10.65 5.30
N GLN A 80 3.04 -11.77 4.68
CA GLN A 80 4.30 -12.47 4.95
C GLN A 80 5.24 -12.43 3.74
N MET A 81 6.53 -12.35 4.01
CA MET A 81 7.63 -12.49 3.06
C MET A 81 8.47 -13.69 3.45
N THR A 82 8.83 -14.51 2.46
CA THR A 82 9.74 -15.65 2.64
C THR A 82 11.03 -15.37 1.88
N ILE A 83 12.17 -15.48 2.56
CA ILE A 83 13.50 -15.41 1.95
C ILE A 83 14.24 -16.73 2.17
N LEU A 84 15.17 -17.08 1.27
CA LEU A 84 16.09 -18.18 1.48
C LEU A 84 17.34 -17.66 2.19
N GLU A 85 17.56 -18.08 3.44
CA GLU A 85 18.78 -17.75 4.18
C GLU A 85 19.81 -18.86 4.02
N GLN A 86 21.03 -18.49 3.68
CA GLN A 86 22.16 -19.42 3.67
C GLN A 86 22.64 -19.64 5.10
N ARG A 87 22.49 -20.86 5.59
CA ARG A 87 22.93 -21.26 6.93
C ARG A 87 23.98 -22.34 6.82
N LYS A 88 25.09 -22.16 7.54
CA LYS A 88 26.12 -23.20 7.65
C LYS A 88 25.67 -24.26 8.65
N ASN A 89 25.56 -25.51 8.21
CA ASN A 89 25.23 -26.62 9.08
C ASN A 89 26.47 -26.98 9.93
N PRO A 90 26.37 -26.95 11.28
CA PRO A 90 27.51 -27.20 12.15
C PRO A 90 28.02 -28.66 12.11
N LEU A 91 27.20 -29.61 11.65
CA LEU A 91 27.56 -31.03 11.60
C LEU A 91 28.22 -31.44 10.28
N THR A 92 27.75 -30.89 9.15
CA THR A 92 28.23 -31.26 7.81
C THR A 92 29.20 -30.24 7.22
N GLY A 93 29.25 -29.01 7.77
CA GLY A 93 30.06 -27.91 7.25
C GLY A 93 29.56 -27.32 5.92
N LEU A 94 28.51 -27.90 5.33
CA LEU A 94 27.89 -27.44 4.08
C LEU A 94 26.99 -26.23 4.35
N THR A 95 26.83 -25.41 3.30
CA THR A 95 25.86 -24.31 3.30
C THR A 95 24.53 -24.85 2.80
N GLU A 96 23.49 -24.69 3.61
CA GLU A 96 22.13 -25.08 3.29
C GLU A 96 21.27 -23.83 3.12
N GLU A 97 20.34 -23.84 2.17
CA GLU A 97 19.35 -22.78 2.00
C GLU A 97 18.11 -23.10 2.83
N VAL A 98 17.84 -22.30 3.85
CA VAL A 98 16.71 -22.50 4.76
C VAL A 98 15.70 -21.38 4.52
N PRO A 99 14.43 -21.70 4.21
CA PRO A 99 13.40 -20.69 4.08
C PRO A 99 13.11 -20.05 5.44
N ARG A 100 13.13 -18.72 5.49
CA ARG A 100 12.70 -17.92 6.63
C ARG A 100 11.54 -17.03 6.24
N THR A 101 10.43 -17.19 6.93
CA THR A 101 9.22 -16.37 6.75
C THR A 101 9.10 -15.35 7.86
N PHE A 102 8.76 -14.11 7.52
CA PHE A 102 8.51 -13.02 8.45
C PHE A 102 7.45 -12.07 7.90
N SER A 103 6.95 -11.12 8.72
CA SER A 103 5.97 -10.15 8.24
C SER A 103 6.61 -9.20 7.21
N ALA A 104 5.97 -9.06 6.06
CA ALA A 104 6.42 -8.16 4.99
C ALA A 104 6.28 -6.69 5.38
N ILE A 105 5.31 -6.37 6.24
CA ILE A 105 5.00 -5.02 6.68
C ILE A 105 5.16 -5.00 8.20
N PRO A 106 6.18 -4.34 8.77
CA PRO A 106 6.33 -4.29 10.23
C PRO A 106 5.23 -3.42 10.84
N TRP A 107 4.42 -4.00 11.74
CA TRP A 107 3.32 -3.32 12.42
C TRP A 107 3.08 -3.89 13.83
N ARG A 108 2.35 -3.14 14.65
CA ARG A 108 1.95 -3.54 16.00
C ARG A 108 0.59 -2.97 16.40
N ARG A 109 -0.04 -3.57 17.41
CA ARG A 109 -1.20 -2.99 18.09
C ARG A 109 -0.73 -1.82 18.97
N ALA A 110 -1.51 -0.74 19.02
CA ALA A 110 -1.16 0.52 19.67
C ALA A 110 -2.17 0.95 20.74
#